data_AF-A0A1Q6ZCJ1-F1
#
_entry.id   AF-A0A1Q6ZCJ1-F1
#
_cell.length_a   1.000
_cell.length_b   1.000
_cell.length_c   1.000
_cell.angle_alpha   90.00
_cell.angle_beta   90.00
_cell.angle_gamma   90.00
#
_symmetry.space_group_name_H-M   'P 1'
#
loop_
_entity.id
_entity.type
_entity.pdbx_description
1 polymer ?
#
loop_
_entity_poly.entity_id
_entity_poly.type
_entity_poly.pdbx_seq_one_letter_code
_entity_poly.pdbx_strand_id
1 'polypeptide(L)'
;MLKLSKTNKTAQSFFYLGLCILSWGLIPVVTKNILVELNNLQMLFYSTIFSCMVMGGIILFQKKISLLTTYSIHDYTKVGVLGFLGTYVYYVLLYGALALTSASEGFILAYTWPMLVIILAFPLLKERPTVKKLCSIFISFLGIVVIVTHGSIFTLSFTSLQGDMLALGGAGVFALFSVLGKKYQYDQVVSVFIYFVTALVFITPTLFLFSSLKMPSFHV
;
A
#
# COMPACT_ATOMS: atom_id res chain seq x y z
N MET A 1 -42.48 -9.78 3.63
CA MET A 1 -41.54 -8.64 3.67
C MET A 1 -40.14 -9.15 3.99
N LEU A 2 -39.19 -8.78 3.14
CA LEU A 2 -37.87 -9.37 2.88
C LEU A 2 -36.87 -9.37 4.06
N LYS A 3 -36.42 -10.57 4.47
CA LYS A 3 -35.23 -10.77 5.34
C LYS A 3 -33.99 -11.23 4.54
N LEU A 4 -34.00 -11.08 3.21
CA LEU A 4 -32.97 -11.56 2.27
C LEU A 4 -31.86 -10.54 1.93
N SER A 5 -31.86 -9.35 2.54
CA SER A 5 -30.94 -8.24 2.18
C SER A 5 -29.57 -8.28 2.90
N LYS A 6 -29.43 -9.00 4.01
CA LYS A 6 -28.19 -8.98 4.82
C LYS A 6 -27.13 -9.98 4.30
N THR A 7 -27.55 -11.16 3.87
CA THR A 7 -26.66 -12.24 3.40
C THR A 7 -25.96 -11.89 2.08
N ASN A 8 -26.67 -11.21 1.18
CA ASN A 8 -26.13 -10.84 -0.13
C ASN A 8 -25.03 -9.77 -0.01
N LYS A 9 -25.17 -8.83 0.93
CA LYS A 9 -24.12 -7.83 1.22
C LYS A 9 -22.87 -8.47 1.84
N THR A 10 -23.03 -9.45 2.73
CA THR A 10 -21.89 -10.17 3.31
C THR A 10 -21.15 -11.01 2.26
N ALA A 11 -21.88 -11.72 1.39
CA ALA A 11 -21.29 -12.47 0.29
C ALA A 11 -20.57 -11.55 -0.71
N GLN A 12 -21.16 -10.40 -1.05
CA GLN A 12 -20.51 -9.37 -1.88
C GLN A 12 -19.24 -8.81 -1.22
N SER A 13 -19.25 -8.54 0.08
CA SER A 13 -18.05 -8.10 0.81
C SER A 13 -16.94 -9.16 0.76
N PHE A 14 -17.28 -10.44 0.96
CA PHE A 14 -16.29 -11.53 0.86
C PHE A 14 -15.76 -11.69 -0.56
N PHE A 15 -16.60 -11.52 -1.58
CA PHE A 15 -16.19 -11.55 -2.98
C PHE A 15 -15.19 -10.42 -3.30
N TYR A 16 -15.50 -9.17 -2.90
CA TYR A 16 -14.58 -8.04 -3.07
C TYR A 16 -13.28 -8.22 -2.27
N LEU A 17 -13.36 -8.81 -1.08
CA LEU A 17 -12.19 -9.11 -0.27
C LEU A 17 -11.28 -10.15 -0.94
N GLY A 18 -11.86 -11.20 -1.52
CA GLY A 18 -11.12 -12.19 -2.32
C GLY A 18 -10.40 -11.56 -3.52
N LEU A 19 -11.10 -10.70 -4.27
CA LEU A 19 -10.52 -9.99 -5.41
C LEU A 19 -9.39 -9.03 -4.98
N CYS A 20 -9.55 -8.37 -3.82
CA CYS A 20 -8.52 -7.54 -3.21
C CYS A 20 -7.28 -8.35 -2.85
N ILE A 21 -7.44 -9.51 -2.19
CA ILE A 21 -6.32 -10.39 -1.82
C ILE A 21 -5.57 -10.87 -3.06
N LEU A 22 -6.28 -11.31 -4.10
CA LEU A 22 -5.66 -11.74 -5.35
C LEU A 22 -4.88 -10.61 -6.01
N SER A 23 -5.47 -9.41 -6.07
CA SER A 23 -4.82 -8.23 -6.63
C SER A 23 -3.56 -7.86 -5.85
N TRP A 24 -3.63 -7.85 -4.52
CA TRP A 24 -2.48 -7.53 -3.65
C TRP A 24 -1.37 -8.58 -3.70
N GLY A 25 -1.72 -9.87 -3.78
CA GLY A 25 -0.74 -10.94 -3.89
C GLY A 25 0.03 -10.94 -5.22
N LEU A 26 -0.61 -10.47 -6.30
CA LEU A 26 0.02 -10.35 -7.61
C LEU A 26 1.05 -9.22 -7.67
N ILE A 27 0.83 -8.11 -6.95
CA ILE A 27 1.67 -6.90 -7.06
C ILE A 27 3.16 -7.26 -6.95
N PRO A 28 3.66 -7.91 -5.90
CA PRO A 28 5.12 -8.01 -5.72
C PRO A 28 5.75 -9.07 -6.62
N VAL A 29 4.98 -10.09 -7.03
CA VAL A 29 5.41 -11.07 -8.04
C VAL A 29 5.61 -10.37 -9.39
N VAL A 30 4.62 -9.59 -9.81
CA VAL A 30 4.68 -8.81 -11.07
C VAL A 30 5.75 -7.73 -10.98
N THR A 31 5.81 -6.99 -9.87
CA THR A 31 6.81 -5.94 -9.64
C THR A 31 8.22 -6.50 -9.66
N LYS A 32 8.52 -7.62 -8.99
CA LYS A 32 9.87 -8.20 -9.01
C LYS A 32 10.30 -8.60 -10.43
N ASN A 33 9.38 -9.11 -11.25
CA ASN A 33 9.66 -9.42 -12.65
C ASN A 33 9.91 -8.16 -13.48
N ILE A 34 9.09 -7.12 -13.30
CA ILE A 34 9.24 -5.84 -14.02
C ILE A 34 10.50 -5.07 -13.58
N LEU A 35 10.90 -5.20 -12.31
CA LEU A 35 12.11 -4.58 -11.75
C LEU A 35 13.40 -5.10 -12.40
N VAL A 36 13.35 -6.20 -13.15
CA VAL A 36 14.49 -6.69 -13.94
C VAL A 36 14.76 -5.78 -15.15
N GLU A 37 13.71 -5.17 -15.71
CA GLU A 37 13.79 -4.35 -16.93
C GLU A 37 13.65 -2.85 -16.66
N LEU A 38 12.90 -2.48 -15.62
CA LEU A 38 12.58 -1.09 -15.27
C LEU A 38 13.10 -0.71 -13.89
N ASN A 39 13.53 0.54 -13.77
CA ASN A 39 13.93 1.11 -12.48
C ASN A 39 12.68 1.31 -11.58
N ASN A 40 12.82 1.09 -10.27
CA ASN A 40 11.77 1.19 -9.24
C ASN A 40 10.92 2.46 -9.36
N LEU A 41 11.58 3.60 -9.63
CA LEU A 41 10.91 4.90 -9.77
C LEU A 41 10.06 4.99 -11.04
N GLN A 42 10.50 4.39 -12.15
CA GLN A 42 9.74 4.38 -13.40
C GLN A 42 8.48 3.53 -13.26
N MET A 43 8.59 2.38 -12.61
CA MET A 43 7.42 1.53 -12.34
C MET A 43 6.36 2.26 -11.49
N LEU A 44 6.79 2.93 -10.44
CA LEU A 44 5.89 3.72 -9.61
C LEU A 44 5.31 4.93 -10.38
N PHE A 45 6.09 5.57 -11.25
CA PHE A 45 5.62 6.68 -12.07
C PHE A 45 4.50 6.28 -13.04
N TYR A 46 4.73 5.23 -13.84
CA TYR A 46 3.74 4.75 -14.82
C TYR A 46 2.46 4.24 -14.14
N SER A 47 2.61 3.46 -13.06
CA SER A 47 1.44 2.98 -12.31
C SER A 47 0.65 4.12 -11.64
N THR A 48 1.33 5.16 -11.16
CA THR A 48 0.69 6.33 -10.55
C THR A 48 -0.04 7.17 -11.59
N ILE A 49 0.53 7.40 -12.78
CA ILE A 49 -0.17 8.08 -13.88
C ILE A 49 -1.44 7.33 -14.27
N PHE A 50 -1.33 6.02 -14.49
CA PHE A 50 -2.48 5.18 -14.84
C PHE A 50 -3.56 5.24 -13.75
N SER A 51 -3.17 5.13 -12.48
CA SER A 51 -4.08 5.22 -11.34
C SER A 51 -4.76 6.59 -11.23
N CYS A 52 -4.01 7.68 -11.46
CA CYS A 52 -4.56 9.04 -11.53
C CYS A 52 -5.62 9.17 -12.64
N MET A 53 -5.35 8.63 -13.84
CA MET A 53 -6.29 8.70 -14.96
C MET A 53 -7.57 7.92 -14.65
N VAL A 54 -7.45 6.68 -14.16
CA VAL A 54 -8.60 5.84 -13.81
C VAL A 54 -9.41 6.48 -12.68
N MET A 55 -8.75 6.93 -11.61
CA MET A 55 -9.44 7.48 -10.46
C MET A 55 -10.05 8.86 -10.74
N GLY A 56 -9.39 9.66 -11.59
CA GLY A 56 -9.95 10.90 -12.13
C GLY A 56 -11.22 10.64 -12.94
N GLY A 57 -11.20 9.64 -13.83
CA GLY A 57 -12.38 9.20 -14.58
C GLY A 57 -13.53 8.79 -13.66
N ILE A 58 -13.24 8.01 -12.61
CA ILE A 58 -14.25 7.60 -11.62
C ILE A 58 -14.88 8.79 -10.90
N ILE A 59 -14.09 9.81 -10.53
CA ILE A 59 -14.63 11.04 -9.90
C ILE A 59 -15.58 11.78 -10.84
N LEU A 60 -15.23 11.87 -12.13
CA LEU A 60 -16.08 12.48 -13.15
C LEU A 60 -17.39 11.70 -13.30
N PHE A 61 -17.33 10.37 -13.42
CA PHE A 61 -18.52 9.52 -13.55
C PHE A 61 -19.42 9.55 -12.31
N GLN A 62 -18.85 9.61 -11.11
CA GLN A 62 -19.61 9.69 -9.86
C GLN A 62 -20.11 11.11 -9.53
N LYS A 63 -19.80 12.11 -10.37
CA LYS A 63 -20.11 13.54 -10.15
C LYS A 63 -19.65 14.07 -8.79
N LYS A 64 -18.60 13.46 -8.21
CA LYS A 64 -18.04 13.86 -6.91
C LYS A 64 -17.13 15.08 -7.00
N ILE A 65 -17.07 15.73 -8.16
CA ILE A 65 -16.27 16.95 -8.39
C ILE A 65 -16.65 18.04 -7.39
N SER A 66 -17.94 18.15 -7.02
CA SER A 66 -18.40 19.14 -6.05
C SER A 66 -17.79 18.95 -4.65
N LEU A 67 -17.39 17.73 -4.27
CA LEU A 67 -16.72 17.47 -2.98
C LEU A 67 -15.28 17.99 -2.98
N LEU A 68 -14.60 18.00 -4.13
CA LEU A 68 -13.27 18.58 -4.25
C LEU A 68 -13.30 20.08 -3.93
N THR A 69 -14.32 20.80 -4.41
CA THR A 69 -14.48 22.23 -4.10
C THR A 69 -14.87 22.52 -2.65
N THR A 70 -15.33 21.53 -1.88
CA THR A 70 -15.70 21.71 -0.47
C THR A 70 -14.51 21.58 0.48
N TYR A 71 -13.42 20.95 0.06
CA TYR A 71 -12.28 20.67 0.94
C TYR A 71 -11.48 21.96 1.21
N SER A 72 -11.17 22.21 2.47
CA SER A 72 -10.30 23.32 2.86
C SER A 72 -8.84 23.01 2.52
N ILE A 73 -8.00 24.04 2.41
CA ILE A 73 -6.55 23.89 2.23
C ILE A 73 -5.93 22.97 3.29
N HIS A 74 -6.44 23.01 4.53
CA HIS A 74 -5.98 22.13 5.60
C HIS A 74 -6.37 20.66 5.39
N ASP A 75 -7.51 20.40 4.76
CA ASP A 75 -7.95 19.03 4.44
C ASP A 75 -7.09 18.47 3.30
N TYR A 76 -6.83 19.28 2.27
CA TYR A 76 -5.89 18.94 1.22
C TYR A 76 -4.50 18.62 1.75
N THR A 77 -3.98 19.39 2.70
CA THR A 77 -2.67 19.08 3.31
C THR A 77 -2.69 17.75 4.07
N LYS A 78 -3.74 17.45 4.85
CA LYS A 78 -3.83 16.17 5.58
C LYS A 78 -3.93 14.97 4.64
N VAL A 79 -4.81 15.06 3.63
CA VAL A 79 -4.98 14.00 2.63
C VAL A 79 -3.74 13.88 1.75
N GLY A 80 -3.09 15.00 1.42
CA GLY A 80 -1.82 15.03 0.72
C GLY A 80 -0.70 14.34 1.50
N VAL A 81 -0.56 14.61 2.81
CA VAL A 81 0.41 13.91 3.67
C VAL A 81 0.14 12.40 3.71
N LEU A 82 -1.13 11.99 3.76
CA LEU A 82 -1.50 10.58 3.66
C LEU A 82 -1.09 9.97 2.30
N GLY A 83 -1.31 10.69 1.21
CA GLY A 83 -0.86 10.28 -0.13
C GLY A 83 0.65 10.15 -0.25
N PHE A 84 1.36 11.14 0.27
CA PHE A 84 2.82 11.15 0.32
C PHE A 84 3.35 9.93 1.10
N LEU A 85 2.79 9.64 2.27
CA LEU A 85 3.19 8.48 3.07
C LEU A 85 2.80 7.15 2.40
N GLY A 86 1.51 6.98 2.10
CA GLY A 86 0.94 5.69 1.69
C GLY A 86 1.13 5.32 0.22
N THR A 87 1.35 6.30 -0.66
CA THR A 87 1.44 6.07 -2.11
C THR A 87 2.82 6.41 -2.66
N TYR A 88 3.52 7.40 -2.11
CA TYR A 88 4.87 7.71 -2.54
C TYR A 88 5.93 6.99 -1.70
N VAL A 89 6.13 7.41 -0.44
CA VAL A 89 7.21 6.89 0.42
C VAL A 89 7.10 5.38 0.59
N TYR A 90 5.89 4.87 0.88
CA TYR A 90 5.67 3.43 1.03
C TYR A 90 6.14 2.63 -0.20
N TYR A 91 5.73 3.01 -1.40
CA TYR A 91 6.08 2.25 -2.61
C TYR A 91 7.54 2.44 -3.02
N VAL A 92 8.14 3.61 -2.78
CA VAL A 92 9.58 3.80 -2.98
C VAL A 92 10.37 2.86 -2.08
N LEU A 93 10.01 2.76 -0.79
CA LEU A 93 10.64 1.85 0.16
C LEU A 93 10.37 0.38 -0.20
N LEU A 94 9.13 0.04 -0.57
CA LEU A 94 8.75 -1.32 -0.93
C LEU A 94 9.48 -1.81 -2.17
N TYR A 95 9.48 -1.02 -3.26
CA TYR A 95 10.18 -1.40 -4.48
C TYR A 95 11.70 -1.36 -4.29
N GLY A 96 12.21 -0.41 -3.50
CA GLY A 96 13.61 -0.39 -3.04
C GLY A 96 14.03 -1.67 -2.32
N ALA A 97 13.23 -2.12 -1.36
CA ALA A 97 13.44 -3.37 -0.66
C ALA A 97 13.39 -4.56 -1.61
N LEU A 98 12.34 -4.66 -2.44
CA LEU A 98 12.18 -5.73 -3.42
C LEU A 98 13.29 -5.76 -4.47
N ALA A 99 13.95 -4.64 -4.77
CA ALA A 99 15.11 -4.63 -5.66
C ALA A 99 16.36 -5.23 -4.99
N LEU A 100 16.52 -5.02 -3.68
CA LEU A 100 17.71 -5.42 -2.92
C LEU A 100 17.58 -6.77 -2.21
N THR A 101 16.36 -7.28 -1.99
CA THR A 101 16.10 -8.54 -1.29
C THR A 101 15.37 -9.56 -2.16
N SER A 102 15.27 -10.79 -1.66
CA SER A 102 14.38 -11.79 -2.23
C SER A 102 12.91 -11.40 -2.00
N ALA A 103 12.00 -11.83 -2.89
CA ALA A 103 10.58 -11.54 -2.73
C ALA A 103 10.04 -12.04 -1.39
N SER A 104 10.41 -13.27 -0.99
CA SER A 104 10.01 -13.88 0.27
C SER A 104 10.47 -13.10 1.50
N GLU A 105 11.73 -12.69 1.53
CA GLU A 105 12.32 -11.87 2.61
C GLU A 105 11.63 -10.50 2.72
N GLY A 106 11.52 -9.79 1.60
CA GLY A 106 10.85 -8.48 1.56
C GLY A 106 9.38 -8.57 1.99
N PHE A 107 8.68 -9.65 1.63
CA PHE A 107 7.31 -9.88 2.06
C PHE A 107 7.17 -10.12 3.56
N ILE A 108 7.97 -11.01 4.14
CA ILE A 108 7.91 -11.29 5.57
C ILE A 108 8.10 -10.00 6.37
N LEU A 109 9.08 -9.18 5.97
CA LEU A 109 9.34 -7.91 6.61
C LEU A 109 8.22 -6.89 6.36
N ALA A 110 7.69 -6.80 5.13
CA ALA A 110 6.56 -5.93 4.83
C ALA A 110 5.32 -6.30 5.65
N TYR A 111 5.00 -7.59 5.79
CA TYR A 111 3.86 -8.11 6.58
C TYR A 111 3.97 -7.90 8.08
N THR A 112 5.03 -7.27 8.58
CA THR A 112 5.06 -6.72 9.95
C THR A 112 4.13 -5.50 10.12
N TRP A 113 3.67 -4.89 9.02
CA TRP A 113 2.82 -3.70 9.05
C TRP A 113 1.56 -3.83 9.94
N PRO A 114 0.81 -4.97 10.02
CA PRO A 114 -0.37 -5.08 10.88
C PRO A 114 -0.02 -5.04 12.37
N MET A 115 1.15 -5.57 12.76
CA MET A 115 1.66 -5.44 14.13
C MET A 115 1.93 -3.97 14.44
N LEU A 116 2.62 -3.27 13.55
CA LEU A 116 2.93 -1.85 13.70
C LEU A 116 1.66 -0.99 13.74
N VAL A 117 0.62 -1.33 12.95
CA VAL A 117 -0.67 -0.65 12.98
C VAL A 117 -1.29 -0.71 14.37
N ILE A 118 -1.27 -1.85 15.05
CA ILE A 118 -1.83 -1.95 16.40
C ILE A 118 -1.01 -1.14 17.39
N ILE A 119 0.31 -1.23 17.32
CA ILE A 119 1.21 -0.50 18.21
C ILE A 119 0.99 1.00 18.04
N LEU A 120 0.83 1.48 16.81
CA LEU A 120 0.57 2.88 16.48
C LEU A 120 -0.88 3.31 16.76
N ALA A 121 -1.86 2.41 16.64
CA ALA A 121 -3.26 2.71 16.94
C ALA A 121 -3.47 3.07 18.42
N PHE A 122 -2.67 2.52 19.33
CA PHE A 122 -2.76 2.84 20.75
C PHE A 122 -2.50 4.33 21.04
N PRO A 123 -1.35 4.93 20.70
CA PRO A 123 -1.12 6.36 20.95
C PRO A 123 -1.94 7.28 20.02
N LEU A 124 -2.15 6.91 18.75
CA LEU A 124 -2.75 7.82 17.75
C LEU A 124 -4.29 7.82 17.78
N LEU A 125 -4.92 6.67 18.02
CA LEU A 125 -6.38 6.50 18.04
C LEU A 125 -6.93 6.26 19.45
N LYS A 126 -6.05 6.11 20.46
CA LYS A 126 -6.44 5.76 21.83
C LYS A 126 -7.20 4.43 21.93
N GLU A 127 -7.04 3.55 20.92
CA GLU A 127 -7.62 2.21 20.93
C GLU A 127 -6.75 1.30 21.81
N ARG A 128 -7.31 0.77 22.91
CA ARG A 128 -6.59 -0.18 23.75
C ARG A 128 -6.54 -1.55 23.08
N PRO A 129 -5.36 -2.09 22.73
CA PRO A 129 -5.28 -3.43 22.20
C PRO A 129 -5.69 -4.43 23.27
N THR A 130 -6.67 -5.27 22.96
CA THR A 130 -7.02 -6.41 23.81
C THR A 130 -5.95 -7.49 23.64
N VAL A 131 -5.58 -8.20 24.72
CA VAL A 131 -4.64 -9.33 24.67
C VAL A 131 -5.00 -10.34 23.58
N LYS A 132 -6.31 -10.62 23.40
CA LYS A 132 -6.82 -11.47 22.32
C LYS A 132 -6.39 -11.00 20.93
N LYS A 133 -6.50 -9.70 20.62
CA LYS A 133 -6.09 -9.14 19.32
C LYS A 133 -4.58 -9.27 19.11
N LEU A 134 -3.80 -9.05 20.16
CA LEU A 134 -2.34 -9.17 20.10
C LEU A 134 -1.93 -10.62 19.81
N CYS A 135 -2.53 -11.60 20.50
CA CYS A 135 -2.31 -13.02 20.24
C CYS A 135 -2.73 -13.42 18.82
N SER A 136 -3.89 -12.97 18.33
CA SER A 136 -4.36 -13.29 16.97
C SER A 136 -3.39 -12.81 15.89
N ILE A 137 -2.83 -11.61 16.04
CA ILE A 137 -1.84 -11.08 15.09
C ILE A 137 -0.52 -11.81 15.19
N PHE A 138 -0.08 -12.15 16.40
CA PHE A 138 1.15 -12.93 16.57
C PHE A 138 1.04 -14.29 15.87
N ILE A 139 -0.09 -14.99 16.06
CA ILE A 139 -0.38 -16.25 15.37
C ILE A 139 -0.46 -16.05 13.85
N SER A 140 -1.11 -14.98 13.39
CA SER A 140 -1.23 -14.66 11.96
C SER A 140 0.14 -14.39 11.32
N PHE A 141 1.01 -13.66 12.03
CA PHE A 141 2.37 -13.37 11.58
C PHE A 141 3.22 -14.65 11.48
N LEU A 142 3.15 -15.53 12.48
CA LEU A 142 3.81 -16.84 12.40
C LEU A 142 3.31 -17.66 11.22
N GLY A 143 1.99 -17.64 10.95
CA GLY A 143 1.42 -18.30 9.77
C GLY A 143 2.01 -17.76 8.47
N ILE A 144 2.14 -16.43 8.33
CA ILE A 144 2.76 -15.80 7.16
C ILE A 144 4.23 -16.23 7.02
N VAL A 145 5.00 -16.24 8.11
CA VAL A 145 6.40 -16.69 8.10
C VAL A 145 6.49 -18.12 7.58
N VAL A 146 5.64 -19.03 8.05
CA VAL A 146 5.61 -20.43 7.59
C VAL A 146 5.25 -20.53 6.10
N ILE A 147 4.25 -19.77 5.64
CA ILE A 147 3.81 -19.78 4.23
C ILE A 147 4.94 -19.29 3.32
N VAL A 148 5.54 -18.15 3.65
CA VAL A 148 6.54 -17.50 2.81
C VAL A 148 7.88 -18.25 2.83
N THR A 149 8.20 -18.93 3.93
CA THR A 149 9.37 -19.84 4.02
C THR A 149 9.13 -21.19 3.36
N HIS A 150 7.92 -21.47 2.85
CA HIS A 150 7.53 -22.79 2.36
C HIS A 150 7.80 -23.92 3.38
N GLY A 151 7.70 -23.62 4.68
CA GLY A 151 8.03 -24.55 5.76
C GLY A 151 9.52 -24.67 6.11
N SER A 152 10.41 -24.01 5.37
CA SER A 152 11.85 -24.02 5.60
C SER A 152 12.30 -22.72 6.30
N ILE A 153 11.94 -22.58 7.57
CA ILE A 153 12.21 -21.37 8.37
C ILE A 153 13.72 -21.13 8.53
N PHE A 154 14.51 -22.21 8.52
CA PHE A 154 15.97 -22.16 8.65
C PHE A 154 16.71 -21.76 7.37
N THR A 155 16.04 -21.71 6.21
CA THR A 155 16.65 -21.22 4.95
C THR A 155 16.37 -19.74 4.70
N LEU A 156 15.72 -19.04 5.64
CA LEU A 156 15.58 -17.60 5.55
C LEU A 156 16.96 -16.96 5.72
N SER A 157 17.56 -16.55 4.60
CA SER A 157 18.79 -15.79 4.60
C SER A 157 18.45 -14.32 4.37
N PHE A 158 18.94 -13.47 5.26
CA PHE A 158 18.88 -12.03 5.07
C PHE A 158 19.96 -11.65 4.06
N THR A 159 19.54 -11.30 2.85
CA THR A 159 20.42 -11.08 1.71
C THR A 159 21.04 -9.69 1.76
N SER A 160 20.31 -8.70 2.23
CA SER A 160 20.77 -7.32 2.29
C SER A 160 20.15 -6.56 3.46
N LEU A 161 21.00 -6.18 4.42
CA LEU A 161 20.60 -5.33 5.54
C LEU A 161 19.93 -4.02 5.07
N GLN A 162 20.43 -3.44 3.98
CA GLN A 162 19.84 -2.22 3.43
C GLN A 162 18.41 -2.46 2.92
N GLY A 163 18.18 -3.56 2.22
CA GLY A 163 16.86 -3.95 1.77
C GLY A 163 15.91 -4.27 2.92
N ASP A 164 16.40 -4.91 3.98
CA ASP A 164 15.63 -5.21 5.19
C ASP A 164 15.17 -3.93 5.90
N MET A 165 16.07 -2.96 6.05
CA MET A 165 15.75 -1.66 6.64
C MET A 165 14.71 -0.90 5.81
N LEU A 166 14.80 -0.98 4.47
CA LEU A 166 13.78 -0.41 3.57
C LEU A 166 12.42 -1.11 3.74
N ALA A 167 12.40 -2.44 3.85
CA ALA A 167 11.15 -3.20 4.02
C ALA A 167 10.47 -2.87 5.36
N LEU A 168 11.23 -2.86 6.46
CA LEU A 168 10.75 -2.50 7.79
C LEU A 168 10.32 -1.04 7.87
N GLY A 169 11.09 -0.13 7.25
CA GLY A 169 10.73 1.27 7.11
C GLY A 169 9.40 1.44 6.34
N GLY A 170 9.25 0.71 5.23
CA GLY A 170 8.01 0.67 4.44
C GLY A 170 6.82 0.17 5.25
N ALA A 171 7.00 -0.92 6.02
CA ALA A 171 5.97 -1.44 6.91
C ALA A 171 5.53 -0.40 7.96
N GLY A 172 6.48 0.35 8.53
CA GLY A 172 6.20 1.43 9.48
C GLY A 172 5.46 2.60 8.84
N VAL A 173 5.86 3.03 7.64
CA VAL A 173 5.19 4.09 6.88
C VAL A 173 3.77 3.68 6.51
N PHE A 174 3.57 2.44 6.04
CA PHE A 174 2.25 1.92 5.71
C PHE A 174 1.35 1.83 6.94
N ALA A 175 1.91 1.42 8.08
CA ALA A 175 1.20 1.39 9.34
C ALA A 175 0.77 2.79 9.79
N LEU A 176 1.66 3.78 9.70
CA LEU A 176 1.34 5.17 10.00
C LEU A 176 0.25 5.72 9.07
N PHE A 177 0.38 5.48 7.76
CA PHE A 177 -0.63 5.83 6.76
C PHE A 177 -2.00 5.21 7.10
N SER A 178 -2.03 3.91 7.43
CA SER A 178 -3.26 3.18 7.74
C SER A 178 -3.95 3.73 8.99
N VAL A 179 -3.17 4.02 10.03
CA VAL A 179 -3.67 4.55 11.30
C VAL A 179 -4.17 5.99 11.13
N LEU A 180 -3.40 6.86 10.48
CA LEU A 180 -3.82 8.24 10.20
C LEU A 180 -5.02 8.28 9.24
N GLY A 181 -5.05 7.41 8.23
CA GLY A 181 -6.17 7.30 7.30
C GLY A 181 -7.48 6.91 8.00
N LYS A 182 -7.41 6.06 9.04
CA LYS A 182 -8.58 5.75 9.88
C LYS A 182 -9.01 6.93 10.76
N LYS A 183 -8.07 7.76 11.19
CA LYS A 183 -8.33 8.95 12.03
C LYS A 183 -9.09 10.03 11.27
N TYR A 184 -8.84 10.19 9.97
CA TYR A 184 -9.49 11.20 9.15
C TYR A 184 -10.63 10.60 8.31
N GLN A 185 -11.87 11.01 8.57
CA GLN A 185 -13.07 10.51 7.90
C GLN A 185 -13.40 11.35 6.66
N TYR A 186 -12.58 11.21 5.61
CA TYR A 186 -12.81 11.84 4.31
C TYR A 186 -13.48 10.87 3.33
N ASP A 187 -14.01 11.39 2.21
CA ASP A 187 -14.58 10.52 1.17
C ASP A 187 -13.48 9.66 0.55
N GLN A 188 -13.70 8.34 0.53
CA GLN A 188 -12.68 7.38 0.13
C GLN A 188 -12.24 7.55 -1.33
N VAL A 189 -13.17 7.90 -2.23
CA VAL A 189 -12.87 8.05 -3.66
C VAL A 189 -12.02 9.30 -3.88
N VAL A 190 -12.44 10.42 -3.28
CA VAL A 190 -11.71 11.69 -3.36
C VAL A 190 -10.33 11.59 -2.72
N SER A 191 -10.23 10.95 -1.55
CA SER A 191 -8.97 10.80 -0.84
C SER A 191 -7.96 9.98 -1.65
N VAL A 192 -8.38 8.85 -2.22
CA VAL A 192 -7.51 7.99 -3.04
C VAL A 192 -7.03 8.72 -4.30
N PHE A 193 -7.89 9.52 -4.93
CA PHE A 193 -7.45 10.37 -6.05
C PHE A 193 -6.38 11.37 -5.62
N ILE A 194 -6.60 12.09 -4.52
CA ILE A 194 -5.62 13.04 -3.97
C ILE A 194 -4.32 12.31 -3.59
N TYR A 195 -4.39 11.06 -3.11
CA TYR A 195 -3.21 10.27 -2.79
C TYR A 195 -2.33 10.04 -4.03
N PHE A 196 -2.94 9.62 -5.14
CA PHE A 196 -2.23 9.41 -6.40
C PHE A 196 -1.74 10.71 -7.02
N VAL A 197 -2.53 11.79 -6.98
CA VAL A 197 -2.09 13.12 -7.46
C VAL A 197 -0.89 13.60 -6.66
N THR A 198 -0.94 13.47 -5.34
CA THR A 198 0.18 13.87 -4.47
C THR A 198 1.41 13.03 -4.77
N ALA A 199 1.25 11.71 -4.88
CA ALA A 199 2.34 10.83 -5.27
C ALA A 199 2.94 11.23 -6.62
N LEU A 200 2.10 11.57 -7.61
CA LEU A 200 2.53 12.02 -8.93
C LEU A 200 3.38 13.31 -8.86
N VAL A 201 2.96 14.28 -8.06
CA VAL A 201 3.68 15.54 -7.86
C VAL A 201 5.06 15.31 -7.24
N PHE A 202 5.19 14.38 -6.30
CA PHE A 202 6.48 14.08 -5.66
C PHE A 202 7.38 13.15 -6.47
N ILE A 203 6.79 12.19 -7.20
CA ILE A 203 7.58 11.23 -7.98
C ILE A 203 8.15 11.82 -9.27
N THR A 204 7.45 12.78 -9.88
CA THR A 204 7.91 13.42 -11.11
C THR A 204 9.30 14.05 -10.94
N PRO A 205 9.55 14.95 -9.97
CA PRO A 205 10.88 15.53 -9.78
C PRO A 205 11.92 14.51 -9.32
N THR A 206 11.57 13.53 -8.48
CA THR A 206 12.54 12.51 -8.05
C THR A 206 12.93 11.58 -9.18
N LEU A 207 12.03 11.28 -10.11
CA LEU A 207 12.36 10.55 -11.33
C LEU A 207 13.36 11.34 -12.18
N PHE A 208 13.14 12.64 -12.41
CA PHE A 208 14.08 13.48 -13.17
C PHE A 208 15.45 13.66 -12.50
N LEU A 209 15.49 13.67 -11.16
CA LEU A 209 16.74 13.85 -10.40
C LEU A 209 17.57 12.57 -10.26
N PHE A 210 16.92 11.41 -10.11
CA PHE A 210 17.60 10.15 -9.79
C PHE A 210 17.60 9.13 -10.94
N SER A 211 16.89 9.36 -12.04
CA SER A 211 16.80 8.42 -13.15
C SER A 211 16.74 9.11 -14.51
N SER A 212 17.51 8.64 -15.49
CA SER A 212 17.27 8.97 -16.89
C SER A 212 16.01 8.23 -17.36
N LEU A 213 15.06 8.94 -17.99
CA LEU A 213 13.87 8.35 -18.59
C LEU A 213 14.27 7.30 -19.64
N LYS A 214 14.26 6.02 -19.26
CA LYS A 214 14.25 4.91 -20.18
C LYS A 214 12.78 4.58 -20.44
N MET A 215 12.35 4.71 -21.69
CA MET A 215 11.05 4.18 -22.10
C MET A 215 11.08 2.66 -21.97
N PRO A 216 10.00 2.02 -21.47
CA PRO A 216 9.90 0.56 -21.47
C PRO A 216 10.05 0.06 -22.91
N SER A 217 11.12 -0.70 -23.18
CA SER A 217 11.28 -1.39 -24.45
C SER A 217 10.24 -2.50 -24.49
N PHE A 218 9.20 -2.33 -25.30
CA PHE A 218 8.29 -3.41 -25.67
C PHE A 218 9.03 -4.42 -26.56
N HIS A 219 9.91 -5.24 -25.98
CA HIS A 219 10.30 -6.48 -26.62
C HIS A 219 9.25 -7.53 -26.23
N VAL A 220 8.22 -7.60 -27.08
CA VAL A 220 7.34 -8.76 -27.20
C VAL A 220 8.14 -9.95 -27.71
#